data_AF-A0A522FS53-F1
#
_entry.id   AF-A0A522FS53-F1
#
_cell.length_a   1.000
_cell.length_b   1.000
_cell.length_c   1.000
_cell.angle_alpha   90.00
_cell.angle_beta   90.00
_cell.angle_gamma   90.00
#
_symmetry.space_group_name_H-M   'P 1'
#
loop_
_entity.id
_entity.type
_entity.pdbx_description
1 polymer ?
#
loop_
_entity_poly.entity_id
_entity_poly.type
_entity_poly.pdbx_seq_one_letter_code
_entity_poly.pdbx_strand_id
1 'polypeptide(L)'
;MKRYLLFLFSIFIILMACSHSDKDKERFMRCYKEILVARERYQDTTIANAEVIKTYRRNKYSEEQFFEDWRYYTQDPEEFIIMMDSIRTRAQRELMKLEKSK
;
A
#
# COMPACT_ATOMS: atom_id res chain seq x y z
N MET A 1 17.15 14.54 -39.05
CA MET A 1 17.20 14.85 -37.60
C MET A 1 15.83 14.74 -36.91
N LYS A 2 14.74 15.36 -37.40
CA LYS A 2 13.40 15.29 -36.77
C LYS A 2 12.81 13.85 -36.61
N ARG A 3 13.10 12.92 -37.53
CA ARG A 3 12.66 11.52 -37.45
C ARG A 3 13.31 10.72 -36.30
N TYR A 4 14.59 10.98 -35.99
CA TYR A 4 15.28 10.33 -34.88
C TYR A 4 14.83 10.88 -33.52
N LEU A 5 14.43 12.15 -33.46
CA LEU A 5 13.87 12.78 -32.26
C LEU A 5 12.51 12.17 -31.86
N LEU A 6 11.64 11.89 -32.83
CA LEU A 6 10.37 11.19 -32.61
C LEU A 6 10.56 9.75 -32.12
N PHE A 7 11.59 9.07 -32.63
CA PHE A 7 11.93 7.71 -32.20
C PHE A 7 12.49 7.66 -30.78
N LEU A 8 13.30 8.65 -30.38
CA LEU A 8 13.78 8.80 -29.01
C LEU A 8 12.64 9.13 -28.02
N PHE A 9 11.65 9.92 -28.45
CA PHE A 9 10.50 10.26 -27.63
C PHE A 9 9.58 9.05 -27.37
N SER A 10 9.41 8.15 -28.34
CA SER A 10 8.59 6.95 -28.13
C SER A 10 9.22 5.94 -27.17
N ILE A 11 10.55 5.81 -27.18
CA ILE A 11 11.28 4.93 -26.24
C ILE A 11 11.14 5.44 -24.79
N PHE A 12 11.09 6.77 -24.59
CA PHE A 12 10.93 7.35 -23.26
C PHE A 12 9.56 7.09 -22.63
N ILE A 13 8.49 6.97 -23.44
CA ILE A 13 7.13 6.70 -22.96
C ILE A 13 7.01 5.25 -22.46
N ILE A 14 7.70 4.30 -23.09
CA ILE A 14 7.66 2.87 -22.71
C ILE A 14 8.35 2.64 -21.35
N LEU A 15 9.36 3.45 -21.02
CA LEU A 15 10.05 3.37 -19.72
C LEU A 15 9.22 3.94 -18.55
N MET A 16 8.12 4.67 -18.84
CA MET A 16 7.16 5.09 -17.80
C MET A 16 6.09 4.05 -17.50
N ALA A 17 6.08 2.90 -18.19
CA ALA A 17 5.26 1.77 -17.79
C ALA A 17 5.86 1.14 -16.53
N CYS A 18 5.62 1.75 -15.37
CA CYS A 18 5.94 1.19 -14.06
C CYS A 18 5.16 -0.12 -13.89
N SER A 19 5.86 -1.26 -13.89
CA SER A 19 5.33 -2.51 -13.37
C SER A 19 5.42 -2.48 -11.84
N HIS A 20 4.36 -2.90 -11.15
CA HIS A 20 4.40 -3.11 -9.70
C HIS A 20 5.39 -4.22 -9.36
N SER A 21 6.38 -3.90 -8.54
CA SER A 21 7.38 -4.86 -8.08
C SER A 21 6.94 -5.58 -6.80
N ASP A 22 7.57 -6.69 -6.45
CA ASP A 22 7.37 -7.36 -5.15
C ASP A 22 7.62 -6.42 -3.96
N LYS A 23 8.51 -5.44 -4.13
CA LYS A 23 8.78 -4.42 -3.11
C LYS A 23 7.60 -3.48 -2.93
N ASP A 24 6.91 -3.12 -4.01
CA ASP A 24 5.71 -2.29 -3.95
C ASP A 24 4.56 -3.07 -3.30
N LYS A 25 4.43 -4.37 -3.60
CA LYS A 25 3.46 -5.26 -2.97
C LYS A 25 3.67 -5.36 -1.46
N GLU A 26 4.89 -5.63 -1.01
CA GLU A 26 5.19 -5.69 0.43
C GLU A 26 5.03 -4.32 1.10
N ARG A 27 5.34 -3.22 0.41
CA ARG A 27 5.09 -1.85 0.91
C ARG A 27 3.60 -1.62 1.13
N PHE A 28 2.76 -1.97 0.16
CA PHE A 28 1.31 -1.89 0.25
C PHE A 28 0.77 -2.74 1.41
N MET A 29 1.16 -4.01 1.48
CA MET A 29 0.72 -4.93 2.53
C MET A 29 1.08 -4.44 3.93
N ARG A 30 2.32 -3.93 4.12
CA ARG A 30 2.76 -3.37 5.40
C ARG A 30 1.94 -2.13 5.78
N CYS A 31 1.71 -1.23 4.84
CA CYS A 31 0.91 -0.03 5.07
C CYS A 31 -0.53 -0.38 5.44
N TYR A 32 -1.19 -1.27 4.68
CA TYR A 32 -2.56 -1.71 4.95
C TYR A 32 -2.68 -2.38 6.33
N LYS A 33 -1.70 -3.23 6.68
CA LYS A 33 -1.64 -3.87 8.02
C LYS A 33 -1.62 -2.81 9.14
N GLU A 34 -0.77 -1.78 9.03
CA GLU A 34 -0.72 -0.70 10.02
C GLU A 34 -2.04 0.09 10.10
N ILE A 35 -2.74 0.29 8.96
CA ILE A 35 -4.07 0.91 8.94
C ILE A 35 -5.08 0.09 9.72
N LEU A 36 -5.09 -1.23 9.53
CA LEU A 36 -5.98 -2.13 10.29
C LEU A 36 -5.69 -2.08 11.79
N VAL A 37 -4.41 -2.12 12.17
CA VAL A 37 -4.00 -2.01 13.58
C VAL A 37 -4.43 -0.67 14.17
N ALA A 38 -4.28 0.44 13.45
CA ALA A 38 -4.73 1.75 13.92
C ALA A 38 -6.25 1.79 14.14
N ARG A 39 -7.03 1.28 13.19
CA ARG A 39 -8.50 1.28 13.29
C ARG A 39 -9.03 0.39 14.40
N GLU A 40 -8.37 -0.73 14.67
CA GLU A 40 -8.76 -1.62 15.77
C GLU A 40 -8.37 -1.03 17.14
N ARG A 41 -7.19 -0.41 17.22
CA ARG A 41 -6.65 0.12 18.48
C ARG A 41 -7.37 1.37 18.97
N TYR A 42 -7.84 2.21 18.06
CA TYR A 42 -8.45 3.50 18.38
C TYR A 42 -9.92 3.50 17.96
N GLN A 43 -10.82 3.33 18.93
CA GLN A 43 -12.27 3.40 18.69
C GLN A 43 -12.75 4.80 18.29
N ASP A 44 -12.06 5.84 18.76
CA ASP A 44 -12.30 7.22 18.33
C ASP A 44 -11.82 7.39 16.89
N THR A 45 -12.76 7.71 16.00
CA THR A 45 -12.52 7.84 14.55
C THR A 45 -11.58 9.00 14.22
N THR A 46 -11.57 10.08 15.00
CA THR A 46 -10.67 11.22 14.80
C THR A 46 -9.24 10.80 15.11
N ILE A 47 -9.02 10.07 16.20
CA ILE A 47 -7.71 9.55 16.58
C ILE A 47 -7.24 8.50 15.56
N ALA A 48 -8.12 7.58 15.17
CA ALA A 48 -7.81 6.55 14.17
C ALA A 48 -7.38 7.19 12.84
N ASN A 49 -8.09 8.21 12.37
CA ASN A 49 -7.75 8.92 11.13
C ASN A 49 -6.38 9.60 11.21
N ALA A 50 -6.07 10.24 12.34
CA ALA A 50 -4.75 10.84 12.54
C ALA A 50 -3.63 9.79 12.49
N GLU A 51 -3.86 8.58 13.00
CA GLU A 51 -2.91 7.46 12.95
C GLU A 51 -2.79 6.83 11.55
N VAL A 52 -3.87 6.78 10.78
CA VAL A 52 -3.82 6.37 9.36
C VAL A 52 -2.95 7.32 8.55
N ILE A 53 -3.09 8.63 8.74
CA ILE A 53 -2.24 9.62 8.06
C ILE A 53 -0.76 9.43 8.42
N LYS A 54 -0.45 9.14 9.70
CA LYS A 54 0.92 8.82 10.13
C LYS A 54 1.42 7.53 9.46
N THR A 55 0.54 6.54 9.29
CA THR A 55 0.85 5.26 8.64
C THR A 55 1.29 5.43 7.19
N TYR A 56 0.60 6.27 6.42
CA TYR A 56 1.01 6.60 5.05
C TYR A 56 2.41 7.19 5.02
N ARG A 57 2.69 8.20 5.87
CA ARG A 57 4.01 8.84 5.96
C ARG A 57 5.13 7.85 6.32
N ARG A 58 4.92 6.98 7.31
CA ARG A 58 5.91 5.95 7.71
C ARG A 58 6.24 4.99 6.56
N ASN A 59 5.25 4.69 5.73
CA ASN A 59 5.39 3.78 4.60
C ASN A 59 5.75 4.49 3.28
N LYS A 60 6.05 5.79 3.33
CA LYS A 60 6.38 6.62 2.16
C LYS A 60 5.28 6.61 1.09
N TYR A 61 4.03 6.60 1.54
CA TYR A 61 2.85 6.75 0.71
C TYR A 61 2.27 8.16 0.83
N SER A 62 1.76 8.68 -0.28
CA SER A 62 0.58 9.56 -0.23
C SER A 62 -0.70 8.72 -0.19
N GLU A 63 -1.82 9.31 0.21
CA GLU A 63 -3.12 8.62 0.21
C GLU A 63 -3.53 8.21 -1.22
N GLU A 64 -3.29 9.08 -2.21
CA GLU A 64 -3.57 8.82 -3.61
C GLU A 64 -2.78 7.63 -4.13
N GLN A 65 -1.47 7.58 -3.85
CA GLN A 65 -0.60 6.45 -4.24
C GLN A 65 -1.05 5.14 -3.60
N PHE A 66 -1.48 5.17 -2.34
CA PHE A 66 -2.01 3.98 -1.67
C PHE A 66 -3.31 3.52 -2.33
N PHE A 67 -4.19 4.46 -2.71
CA PHE A 67 -5.44 4.15 -3.39
C PHE A 67 -5.22 3.62 -4.82
N GLU A 68 -4.22 4.12 -5.54
CA GLU A 68 -3.79 3.58 -6.82
C GLU A 68 -3.29 2.14 -6.69
N ASP A 69 -2.44 1.86 -5.70
CA ASP A 69 -1.98 0.51 -5.40
C ASP A 69 -3.15 -0.41 -5.00
N TRP A 70 -4.08 0.08 -4.17
CA TRP A 70 -5.29 -0.66 -3.82
C TRP A 70 -6.13 -1.00 -5.06
N ARG A 71 -6.34 -0.03 -5.95
CA ARG A 71 -7.07 -0.23 -7.20
C ARG A 71 -6.35 -1.23 -8.10
N TYR A 72 -5.02 -1.17 -8.16
CA TYR A 72 -4.21 -2.11 -8.94
C TYR A 72 -4.37 -3.55 -8.41
N TYR A 73 -4.14 -3.76 -7.10
CA TYR A 73 -4.17 -5.11 -6.53
C TYR A 73 -5.58 -5.72 -6.48
N THR A 74 -6.64 -4.90 -6.49
CA THR A 74 -8.03 -5.41 -6.53
C THR A 74 -8.47 -5.89 -7.91
N GLN A 75 -7.66 -5.69 -8.96
CA GLN A 75 -7.96 -6.19 -10.31
C GLN A 75 -7.88 -7.71 -10.43
N ASP A 76 -7.11 -8.36 -9.55
CA ASP A 76 -7.06 -9.82 -9.39
C ASP A 76 -7.66 -10.21 -8.03
N PRO A 77 -8.95 -10.57 -7.97
CA PRO A 77 -9.63 -10.84 -6.71
C PRO A 77 -9.05 -12.02 -5.93
N GLU A 78 -8.56 -13.05 -6.62
CA GLU A 78 -8.01 -14.25 -5.96
C GLU A 78 -6.70 -13.89 -5.26
N GLU A 79 -5.79 -13.23 -5.97
CA GLU A 79 -4.53 -12.77 -5.39
C GLU A 79 -4.77 -11.71 -4.29
N PHE A 80 -5.75 -10.83 -4.47
CA PHE A 80 -6.12 -9.85 -3.46
C PHE A 80 -6.62 -10.50 -2.17
N ILE A 81 -7.45 -11.55 -2.26
CA ILE A 81 -7.92 -12.29 -1.08
C ILE A 81 -6.74 -12.90 -0.31
N ILE A 82 -5.82 -13.57 -1.02
CA ILE A 82 -4.60 -14.15 -0.44
C ILE A 82 -3.78 -13.06 0.28
N MET A 83 -3.64 -11.90 -0.36
CA MET A 83 -2.94 -10.75 0.21
C MET A 83 -3.61 -10.25 1.48
N MET A 84 -4.93 -10.09 1.46
CA MET A 84 -5.71 -9.60 2.59
C MET A 84 -5.68 -10.56 3.78
N ASP A 85 -5.69 -11.87 3.55
CA ASP A 85 -5.59 -12.86 4.62
C ASP A 85 -4.22 -12.83 5.30
N SER A 86 -3.15 -12.64 4.52
CA SER A 86 -1.81 -12.39 5.05
C SER A 86 -1.75 -11.09 5.87
N ILE A 87 -2.32 -10.00 5.35
CA ILE A 87 -2.39 -8.70 6.03
C ILE A 87 -3.12 -8.83 7.39
N ARG A 88 -4.31 -9.45 7.39
CA ARG A 88 -5.12 -9.67 8.61
C ARG A 88 -4.37 -10.50 9.64
N THR A 89 -3.76 -11.60 9.20
CA THR A 89 -2.97 -12.47 10.08
C THR A 89 -1.81 -11.71 10.72
N ARG A 90 -1.10 -10.87 9.96
CA ARG A 90 -0.02 -10.02 10.48
C ARG A 90 -0.54 -8.98 11.47
N ALA A 91 -1.67 -8.33 11.17
CA ALA A 91 -2.29 -7.33 12.04
C ALA A 91 -2.75 -7.93 13.38
N GLN A 92 -3.42 -9.08 13.36
CA GLN A 92 -3.85 -9.79 14.56
C GLN A 92 -2.67 -10.15 15.48
N ARG A 93 -1.57 -10.67 14.91
CA ARG A 93 -0.36 -10.97 15.69
C ARG A 93 0.23 -9.72 16.34
N GLU A 94 0.17 -8.57 15.66
CA GLU A 94 0.66 -7.30 16.19
C GLU A 94 -0.22 -6.78 17.34
N LEU A 95 -1.53 -6.84 17.18
CA LEU A 95 -2.49 -6.48 18.22
C LEU A 95 -2.31 -7.33 19.48
N MET A 96 -2.17 -8.65 19.34
CA MET A 96 -1.90 -9.55 20.48
C MET A 96 -0.59 -9.20 21.21
N LYS A 97 0.44 -8.76 20.50
CA LYS A 97 1.70 -8.31 21.11
C LYS A 97 1.51 -7.02 21.90
N LEU A 98 0.76 -6.07 21.35
CA LEU A 98 0.46 -4.80 22.00
C LEU A 98 -0.40 -5.00 23.26
N GLU A 99 -1.33 -5.95 23.27
CA GLU A 99 -2.12 -6.30 24.45
C GLU A 99 -1.28 -6.91 25.56
N LYS A 100 -0.38 -7.84 25.23
CA LYS A 100 0.55 -8.46 26.20
C LYS A 100 1.58 -7.50 26.80
N SER A 101 1.76 -6.34 26.18
CA SER A 101 2.74 -5.33 26.61
C SER A 101 2.12 -4.22 27.47
N LYS A 102 0.81 -4.29 27.75
CA LYS A 102 0.09 -3.42 28.68
C LYS A 102 -0.02 -4.08 30.05
#